data_AF-A0A529Q3C1-F1
#
_entry.id   AF-A0A529Q3C1-F1
#
_cell.length_a   1.000
_cell.length_b   1.000
_cell.length_c   1.000
_cell.angle_alpha   90.00
_cell.angle_beta   90.00
_cell.angle_gamma   90.00
#
_symmetry.space_group_name_H-M   'P 1'
#
loop_
_entity.id
_entity.type
_entity.pdbx_description
1 polymer ?
#
loop_
_entity_poly.entity_id
_entity_poly.type
_entity_poly.pdbx_seq_one_letter_code
_entity_poly.pdbx_strand_id
1 'polypeptide(L)'
;MARIKLLLDKKSIEDAQDVSAVMGGEKRPAVRLSGLIKEFETIEQQNLLTMSPNQIKKWRNPKKRAVANLVGVIGDKEIASLTRDDAIAFREWWQKRIVEDGLDIGTANKDIGHV
;
A
#
# COMPACT_ATOMS: atom_id res chain seq x y z
N MET A 1 49.73 -16.77 -7.05
CA MET A 1 49.12 -16.75 -5.71
C MET A 1 48.20 -15.53 -5.60
N ALA A 2 47.03 -15.71 -4.99
CA ALA A 2 46.04 -14.68 -4.60
C ALA A 2 45.06 -14.15 -5.67
N ARG A 3 44.05 -14.97 -6.03
CA ARG A 3 42.76 -14.47 -6.55
C ARG A 3 41.53 -15.22 -6.01
N ILE A 4 41.68 -15.88 -4.86
CA ILE A 4 40.61 -16.63 -4.19
C ILE A 4 40.60 -16.24 -2.70
N LYS A 5 40.38 -14.95 -2.41
CA LYS A 5 40.05 -14.50 -1.05
C LYS A 5 39.18 -13.25 -1.01
N LEU A 6 38.36 -13.03 -2.04
CA LEU A 6 37.44 -11.89 -2.11
C LEU A 6 36.08 -12.28 -2.70
N LEU A 7 35.59 -13.49 -2.39
CA LEU A 7 34.25 -13.95 -2.79
C LEU A 7 33.39 -14.41 -1.60
N LEU A 8 33.89 -14.27 -0.37
CA LEU A 8 33.15 -14.64 0.84
C LEU A 8 32.62 -13.45 1.64
N ASP A 9 32.93 -12.22 1.24
CA ASP A 9 32.49 -11.01 1.97
C ASP A 9 31.54 -10.11 1.16
N LYS A 10 31.15 -10.55 -0.04
CA LYS A 10 30.29 -9.77 -0.96
C LYS A 10 28.82 -10.19 -0.95
N LYS A 11 28.41 -11.04 0.02
CA LYS A 11 27.04 -11.60 0.07
C LYS A 11 26.22 -11.15 1.27
N SER A 12 26.79 -10.30 2.13
CA SER A 12 26.20 -9.89 3.41
C SER A 12 26.02 -8.37 3.54
N ILE A 13 26.42 -7.58 2.54
CA ILE A 13 26.38 -6.11 2.60
C ILE A 13 25.96 -5.50 1.24
N GLU A 14 25.01 -6.11 0.54
CA GLU A 14 24.30 -5.46 -0.58
C GLU A 14 22.86 -5.01 -0.16
N ASP A 15 22.51 -5.12 1.12
CA ASP A 15 21.10 -5.21 1.56
C ASP A 15 20.53 -4.01 2.34
N ALA A 16 21.20 -2.86 2.43
CA ALA A 16 20.60 -1.74 3.18
C ALA A 16 20.89 -0.33 2.65
N GLN A 17 21.99 -0.11 1.93
CA GLN A 17 22.40 1.24 1.55
C GLN A 17 22.45 1.48 0.04
N ASP A 18 22.61 0.45 -0.81
CA ASP A 18 22.76 0.66 -2.24
C ASP A 18 21.42 0.95 -2.98
N VAL A 19 20.27 0.57 -2.41
CA VAL A 19 18.96 1.07 -2.91
C VAL A 19 18.73 2.54 -2.52
N SER A 20 19.42 3.04 -1.50
CA SER A 20 19.23 4.41 -0.98
C SER A 20 19.89 5.50 -1.83
N ALA A 21 20.83 5.18 -2.72
CA ALA A 21 21.67 6.18 -3.39
C ALA A 21 21.39 6.39 -4.89
N VAL A 22 20.61 5.53 -5.56
CA VAL A 22 20.34 5.69 -7.01
C VAL A 22 19.36 6.84 -7.31
N MET A 23 18.52 7.28 -6.36
CA MET A 23 17.37 8.18 -6.63
C MET A 23 17.26 9.41 -5.71
N GLY A 24 18.37 10.11 -5.44
CA GLY A 24 18.35 11.46 -4.84
C GLY A 24 17.97 11.48 -3.35
N GLY A 25 18.96 11.76 -2.51
CA GLY A 25 18.83 11.79 -1.05
C GLY A 25 18.00 12.97 -0.54
N GLU A 26 16.68 12.87 -0.66
CA GLU A 26 15.74 13.64 0.14
C GLU A 26 14.80 12.67 0.86
N LYS A 27 14.58 12.87 2.16
CA LYS A 27 13.56 12.11 2.92
C LYS A 27 12.21 12.42 2.28
N ARG A 28 11.75 11.56 1.37
CA ARG A 28 10.43 11.67 0.76
C ARG A 28 9.42 11.85 1.90
N PRO A 29 8.54 12.87 1.85
CA PRO A 29 7.52 13.04 2.88
C PRO A 29 6.75 11.73 3.01
N ALA A 30 6.66 11.20 4.22
CA ALA A 30 6.07 9.90 4.45
C ALA A 30 4.57 9.97 4.15
N VAL A 31 4.15 9.33 3.05
CA VAL A 31 2.75 9.23 2.68
C VAL A 31 2.06 8.28 3.64
N ARG A 32 1.04 8.78 4.33
CA ARG A 32 0.18 7.97 5.21
C ARG A 32 -1.00 7.41 4.46
N LEU A 33 -1.58 6.33 4.98
CA LEU A 33 -2.81 5.73 4.46
C LEU A 33 -3.94 6.76 4.31
N SER A 34 -4.11 7.67 5.27
CA SER A 34 -5.09 8.75 5.20
C SER A 34 -4.90 9.69 4.00
N GLY A 35 -3.67 9.83 3.51
CA GLY A 35 -3.32 10.63 2.33
C GLY A 35 -3.27 9.84 1.02
N LEU A 36 -3.28 8.50 1.06
CA LEU A 36 -3.01 7.62 -0.08
C LEU A 36 -3.88 7.94 -1.32
N ILE A 37 -5.17 8.17 -1.12
CA ILE A 37 -6.09 8.40 -2.25
C ILE A 37 -5.78 9.72 -2.95
N LYS A 38 -5.38 10.74 -2.20
CA LYS A 38 -5.02 12.03 -2.79
C LYS A 38 -3.76 11.89 -3.65
N GLU A 39 -2.75 11.19 -3.15
CA GLU A 39 -1.54 10.89 -3.93
C GLU A 39 -1.86 10.06 -5.17
N PHE A 40 -2.74 9.07 -5.04
CA PHE A 40 -3.15 8.24 -6.18
C PHE A 40 -3.93 9.04 -7.23
N GLU A 41 -4.76 10.01 -6.81
CA GLU A 41 -5.43 10.94 -7.72
C GLU A 41 -4.46 11.85 -8.47
N THR A 42 -3.39 12.28 -7.82
CA THR A 42 -2.33 13.06 -8.48
C THR A 42 -1.63 12.23 -9.56
N ILE A 43 -1.37 10.94 -9.29
CA ILE A 43 -0.79 10.03 -10.28
C ILE A 43 -1.76 9.77 -11.44
N GLU A 44 -3.04 9.54 -11.15
CA GLU A 44 -4.08 9.20 -12.12
C GLU A 44 -4.72 10.42 -12.79
N GLN A 45 -4.18 11.64 -12.59
CA GLN A 45 -4.81 12.88 -13.02
C GLN A 45 -5.19 12.86 -14.52
N GLN A 46 -4.33 12.31 -15.38
CA GLN A 46 -4.59 12.19 -16.82
C GLN A 46 -5.82 11.33 -17.12
N ASN A 47 -5.97 10.20 -16.42
CA ASN A 47 -7.11 9.32 -16.56
C ASN A 47 -8.40 10.02 -16.06
N LEU A 48 -8.31 10.69 -14.91
CA LEU A 48 -9.43 11.42 -14.31
C LEU A 48 -9.95 12.57 -15.17
N LEU A 49 -9.10 13.22 -15.97
CA LEU A 49 -9.51 14.28 -16.91
C LEU A 49 -10.48 13.78 -17.99
N THR A 50 -10.43 12.49 -18.33
CA THR A 50 -11.33 11.88 -19.33
C THR A 50 -12.69 11.46 -18.74
N MET A 51 -12.84 11.56 -17.42
CA MET A 51 -14.02 11.08 -16.70
C MET A 51 -14.99 12.22 -16.37
N SER A 52 -16.29 11.92 -16.48
CA SER A 52 -17.33 12.79 -15.92
C SER A 52 -17.28 12.85 -14.38
N PRO A 53 -17.86 13.88 -13.75
CA PRO A 53 -17.88 14.00 -12.29
C PRO A 53 -18.49 12.77 -11.58
N ASN A 54 -19.49 12.13 -12.19
CA ASN A 54 -20.10 10.93 -11.64
C ASN A 54 -19.21 9.69 -11.76
N GLN A 55 -18.44 9.57 -12.86
CA GLN A 55 -17.44 8.51 -13.01
C GLN A 55 -16.31 8.66 -11.99
N ILE A 56 -15.82 9.89 -11.77
CA ILE A 56 -14.81 10.17 -10.74
C ILE A 56 -15.32 9.75 -9.36
N LYS A 57 -16.56 10.09 -8.98
CA LYS A 57 -17.16 9.64 -7.71
C LYS A 57 -17.19 8.11 -7.61
N LYS A 58 -17.64 7.42 -8.66
CA LYS A 58 -17.69 5.94 -8.69
C LYS A 58 -16.30 5.31 -8.64
N TRP A 59 -15.29 5.96 -9.19
CA TRP A 59 -13.90 5.52 -9.14
C TRP A 59 -13.26 5.75 -7.76
N ARG A 60 -13.57 6.88 -7.12
CA ARG A 60 -13.00 7.32 -5.82
C ARG A 60 -13.61 6.59 -4.63
N ASN A 61 -14.94 6.45 -4.60
CA ASN A 61 -15.67 5.97 -3.42
C ASN A 61 -15.24 4.57 -2.96
N PRO A 62 -15.04 3.57 -3.85
CA PRO A 62 -14.59 2.25 -3.44
C PRO A 62 -13.21 2.27 -2.77
N LYS A 63 -12.25 3.03 -3.31
CA LYS A 63 -10.91 3.21 -2.73
C LYS A 63 -10.98 3.93 -1.39
N LYS A 64 -11.80 4.98 -1.30
CA LYS A 64 -12.07 5.69 -0.04
C LYS A 64 -12.58 4.79 1.05
N ARG A 65 -13.54 3.92 0.73
CA ARG A 65 -14.07 2.96 1.68
C ARG A 65 -13.01 1.93 2.09
N ALA A 66 -12.29 1.36 1.12
CA ALA A 66 -11.25 0.36 1.39
C ALA A 66 -10.14 0.89 2.29
N VAL A 67 -9.59 2.08 1.98
CA VAL A 67 -8.56 2.72 2.79
C VAL A 67 -9.08 3.12 4.16
N ALA A 68 -10.30 3.64 4.27
CA ALA A 68 -10.90 3.97 5.56
C ALA A 68 -11.07 2.72 6.44
N ASN A 69 -11.49 1.60 5.86
CA ASN A 69 -11.59 0.32 6.56
C ASN A 69 -10.21 -0.17 7.01
N LEU A 70 -9.20 -0.13 6.14
CA LEU A 70 -7.84 -0.50 6.48
C LEU A 70 -7.31 0.34 7.65
N VAL A 71 -7.44 1.68 7.57
CA VAL A 71 -7.06 2.59 8.67
C VAL A 71 -7.81 2.27 9.96
N GLY A 72 -9.09 1.89 9.87
CA GLY A 72 -9.86 1.45 11.03
C GLY A 72 -9.32 0.18 11.70
N VAL A 73 -8.64 -0.70 10.95
CA VAL A 73 -8.08 -1.96 11.47
C VAL A 73 -6.66 -1.79 11.99
N ILE A 74 -5.78 -1.13 11.23
CA ILE A 74 -4.34 -1.08 11.54
C ILE A 74 -3.84 0.31 11.97
N GLY A 75 -4.72 1.31 11.98
CA GLY A 75 -4.37 2.71 12.24
C GLY A 75 -3.84 3.45 11.01
N ASP A 76 -3.66 4.76 11.15
CA ASP A 76 -3.12 5.62 10.09
C ASP A 76 -1.58 5.53 10.03
N LYS A 77 -1.10 4.45 9.43
CA LYS A 77 0.33 4.16 9.25
C LYS A 77 0.89 4.84 7.99
N GLU A 78 2.20 5.02 7.99
CA GLU A 78 2.95 5.35 6.79
C GLU A 78 2.97 4.14 5.85
N ILE A 79 2.80 4.35 4.54
CA ILE A 79 2.77 3.24 3.57
C ILE A 79 4.06 2.42 3.64
N ALA A 80 5.19 3.10 3.83
CA ALA A 80 6.51 2.45 3.93
C ALA A 80 6.70 1.60 5.20
N SER A 81 5.84 1.76 6.21
CA SER A 81 5.90 0.96 7.45
C SER A 81 4.84 -0.15 7.51
N LEU A 82 4.07 -0.36 6.42
CA LEU A 82 3.13 -1.46 6.34
C LEU A 82 3.85 -2.80 6.30
N THR A 83 3.31 -3.73 7.09
CA THR A 83 3.88 -5.08 7.25
C THR A 83 2.95 -6.15 6.70
N ARG A 84 3.44 -7.39 6.62
CA ARG A 84 2.58 -8.53 6.29
C ARG A 84 1.49 -8.76 7.33
N ASP A 85 1.80 -8.50 8.60
CA ASP A 85 0.86 -8.68 9.71
C ASP A 85 -0.33 -7.72 9.59
N ASP A 86 -0.10 -6.52 9.06
CA ASP A 86 -1.17 -5.56 8.75
C ASP A 86 -2.14 -6.11 7.69
N ALA A 87 -1.60 -6.75 6.65
CA ALA A 87 -2.42 -7.37 5.60
C ALA A 87 -3.20 -8.57 6.14
N ILE A 88 -2.60 -9.38 7.02
CA ILE A 88 -3.27 -10.51 7.68
C ILE A 88 -4.40 -9.98 8.58
N ALA A 89 -4.13 -8.97 9.41
CA ALA A 89 -5.12 -8.36 10.29
C ALA A 89 -6.33 -7.82 9.51
N PHE A 90 -6.09 -7.19 8.35
CA PHE A 90 -7.18 -6.71 7.49
C PHE A 90 -8.02 -7.85 6.92
N ARG A 91 -7.38 -8.96 6.53
CA ARG A 91 -8.06 -10.16 6.02
C ARG A 91 -8.90 -10.84 7.11
N GLU A 92 -8.34 -11.00 8.30
CA GLU A 92 -9.02 -11.59 9.45
C GLU A 92 -10.21 -10.73 9.90
N TRP A 93 -10.05 -9.41 9.89
CA TRP A 93 -11.14 -8.48 10.16
C TRP A 93 -12.31 -8.67 9.18
N TRP A 94 -12.02 -8.80 7.88
CA TRP A 94 -13.06 -9.11 6.89
C TRP A 94 -13.70 -10.48 7.09
N GLN A 95 -12.90 -11.51 7.39
CA GLN A 95 -13.41 -12.86 7.66
C GLN A 95 -14.40 -12.87 8.82
N LYS A 96 -14.09 -12.19 9.93
CA LYS A 96 -15.00 -12.06 11.08
C LYS A 96 -16.32 -11.43 10.67
N ARG A 97 -16.29 -10.33 9.92
CA ARG A 97 -17.51 -9.66 9.46
C ARG A 97 -18.33 -10.49 8.49
N ILE A 98 -17.71 -11.28 7.62
CA ILE A 98 -18.46 -12.19 6.73
C ILE A 98 -19.21 -13.24 7.56
N VAL A 99 -18.56 -13.78 8.59
CA VAL A 99 -19.15 -14.82 9.45
C VAL A 99 -20.21 -14.25 10.41
N GLU A 100 -19.93 -13.11 11.04
CA GLU A 100 -20.76 -12.53 12.11
C GLU A 100 -21.87 -11.62 11.56
N ASP A 101 -21.54 -10.75 10.61
CA ASP A 101 -22.50 -9.77 10.05
C ASP A 101 -23.22 -10.31 8.80
N GLY A 102 -22.85 -11.49 8.30
CA GLY A 102 -23.39 -12.07 7.06
C GLY A 102 -23.06 -11.25 5.81
N LEU A 103 -21.96 -10.48 5.82
CA LEU A 103 -21.57 -9.64 4.68
C LEU A 103 -21.14 -10.48 3.47
N ASP A 104 -21.43 -9.95 2.29
CA ASP A 104 -21.02 -10.54 1.02
C ASP A 104 -19.49 -10.58 0.85
N ILE A 105 -18.97 -11.76 0.47
CA ILE A 105 -17.56 -11.99 0.17
C ILE A 105 -17.08 -11.04 -0.95
N GLY A 106 -17.95 -10.73 -1.91
CA GLY A 106 -17.66 -9.77 -2.98
C GLY A 106 -17.34 -8.37 -2.45
N THR A 107 -17.89 -7.98 -1.30
CA THR A 107 -17.57 -6.70 -0.65
C THR A 107 -16.17 -6.71 -0.05
N ALA A 108 -15.79 -7.80 0.63
CA ALA A 108 -14.44 -7.95 1.16
C ALA A 108 -13.38 -7.97 0.04
N ASN A 109 -13.65 -8.71 -1.04
CA ASN A 109 -12.74 -8.78 -2.20
C ASN A 109 -12.55 -7.42 -2.87
N LYS A 110 -13.60 -6.59 -2.94
CA LYS A 110 -13.48 -5.23 -3.48
C LYS A 110 -12.55 -4.37 -2.62
N ASP A 111 -12.61 -4.49 -1.30
CA ASP A 111 -11.76 -3.68 -0.43
C ASP A 111 -10.32 -4.12 -0.49
N ILE A 112 -10.08 -5.43 -0.41
CA ILE A 112 -8.75 -5.99 -0.54
C ILE A 112 -8.13 -5.64 -1.90
N GLY A 113 -8.91 -5.61 -2.98
CA GLY A 113 -8.41 -5.24 -4.31
C GLY A 113 -8.27 -3.74 -4.56
N HIS A 114 -8.70 -2.88 -3.64
CA HIS A 114 -8.59 -1.42 -3.74
C HIS A 114 -7.48 -0.81 -2.87
N VAL A 115 -6.84 -1.65 -2.04
CA VAL A 115 -5.63 -1.35 -1.28
C VAL A 115 -4.45 -1.95 -2.01
#